data_AF-A0A367XV54-F1
#
_entry.id   AF-A0A367XV54-F1
#
_cell.length_a   1.000
_cell.length_b   1.000
_cell.length_c   1.000
_cell.angle_alpha   90.00
_cell.angle_beta   90.00
_cell.angle_gamma   90.00
#
_symmetry.space_group_name_H-M   'P 1'
#
loop_
_entity.id
_entity.type
_entity.pdbx_description
1 polymer ?
#
loop_
_entity_poly.entity_id
_entity_poly.type
_entity_poly.pdbx_seq_one_letter_code
_entity_poly.pdbx_strand_id
1 'polypeptide(L)'
;MSFAIRVDQDYYKLTFEYEGDSSNLSNLTTPYPDLPVHFDVFINNIQVTTTTYGAGFLTQLSSRFVAFWGRLEYDATVHIADNSTHSFDLNLKCKVFSNYATSNHLCNMHLTLSVLTHSEYLSIDDIYPKFDYLLVSWYLNAEVHFPLVFSYVGRNFVKLNAFWYRRIRRDALGSDSFELDRLLPSLVARITADLVVCKLLQHTGKLLPFFDDPPRKSHNIVKAFPVRLLDY
;
A
#
# COMPACT_ATOMS: atom_id res chain seq x y z
N MET A 1 12.06 -4.57 2.18
CA MET A 1 11.50 -5.95 2.09
C MET A 1 11.02 -6.21 0.66
N SER A 2 10.74 -7.45 0.23
CA SER A 2 10.24 -7.67 -1.14
C SER A 2 9.29 -8.85 -1.32
N PHE A 3 8.40 -8.71 -2.31
CA PHE A 3 7.59 -9.78 -2.90
C PHE A 3 8.05 -10.02 -4.33
N ALA A 4 7.98 -11.26 -4.78
CA ALA A 4 8.30 -11.59 -6.16
C ALA A 4 7.43 -12.73 -6.68
N ILE A 5 7.16 -12.70 -7.99
CA ILE A 5 6.51 -13.77 -8.73
C ILE A 5 7.28 -14.05 -10.01
N ARG A 6 7.15 -15.28 -10.49
CA ARG A 6 7.61 -15.67 -11.82
C ARG A 6 6.39 -16.10 -12.62
N VAL A 7 6.28 -15.57 -13.84
CA VAL A 7 5.27 -15.97 -14.82
C VAL A 7 6.03 -16.41 -16.05
N ASP A 8 6.01 -17.72 -16.31
CA ASP A 8 6.80 -18.35 -17.37
C ASP A 8 8.30 -18.04 -17.27
N GLN A 9 8.83 -17.21 -18.16
CA GLN A 9 10.25 -16.80 -18.18
C GLN A 9 10.48 -15.43 -17.53
N ASP A 10 9.42 -14.68 -17.29
CA ASP A 10 9.51 -13.31 -16.78
C ASP A 10 9.44 -13.29 -15.25
N TYR A 11 10.20 -12.36 -14.67
CA TYR A 11 10.30 -12.18 -13.23
C TYR A 11 9.78 -10.80 -12.85
N TYR A 12 8.84 -10.75 -11.91
CA TYR A 12 8.27 -9.52 -11.38
C TYR A 12 8.58 -9.42 -9.90
N LYS A 13 9.02 -8.24 -9.46
CA LYS A 13 9.37 -7.97 -8.06
C LYS A 13 8.78 -6.65 -7.60
N LEU A 14 8.32 -6.62 -6.36
CA LEU A 14 7.98 -5.42 -5.62
C LEU A 14 8.89 -5.33 -4.41
N THR A 15 9.74 -4.32 -4.35
CA THR A 15 10.50 -3.95 -3.15
C THR A 15 9.81 -2.77 -2.50
N PHE A 16 9.83 -2.74 -1.17
CA PHE A 16 9.17 -1.66 -0.42
C PHE A 16 9.93 -1.32 0.85
N GLU A 17 9.91 -0.02 1.16
CA GLU A 17 10.55 0.61 2.31
C GLU A 17 9.62 1.66 2.92
N TYR A 18 9.73 1.81 4.24
CA TYR A 18 8.90 2.70 5.05
C TYR A 18 9.80 3.61 5.85
N GLU A 19 9.49 4.90 5.86
CA GLU A 19 10.16 5.89 6.69
C GLU A 19 9.13 6.52 7.63
N GLY A 20 9.51 6.73 8.89
CA GLY A 20 8.66 7.40 9.85
C GLY A 20 9.45 8.16 10.89
N ASP A 21 8.74 8.96 11.69
CA ASP A 21 9.34 9.82 12.73
C ASP A 21 10.09 9.01 13.79
N SER A 22 9.77 7.73 13.93
CA SER A 22 10.44 6.80 14.85
C SER A 22 11.21 5.75 14.07
N SER A 23 12.39 5.37 14.59
CA SER A 23 13.24 4.34 13.98
C SER A 23 12.58 2.95 13.92
N ASN A 24 11.57 2.70 14.76
CA ASN A 24 10.83 1.45 14.81
C ASN A 24 9.34 1.72 14.72
N LEU A 25 8.80 1.69 13.50
CA LEU A 25 7.37 1.72 13.28
C LEU A 25 6.70 0.49 13.91
N SER A 26 5.46 0.68 14.36
CA SER A 26 4.69 -0.31 15.12
C SER A 26 3.29 -0.45 14.55
N ASN A 27 2.49 -1.38 15.07
CA ASN A 27 1.07 -1.48 14.71
C ASN A 27 0.21 -0.27 15.13
N LEU A 28 0.74 0.63 15.96
CA LEU A 28 0.11 1.90 16.34
C LEU A 28 0.49 3.06 15.42
N THR A 29 1.31 2.81 14.39
CA THR A 29 1.76 3.85 13.47
C THR A 29 0.56 4.40 12.67
N THR A 30 0.43 5.72 12.67
CA THR A 30 -0.58 6.46 11.90
C THR A 30 0.06 7.12 10.68
N PRO A 31 -0.68 7.43 9.61
CA PRO A 31 -0.10 8.17 8.49
C PRO A 31 0.15 9.63 8.86
N TYR A 32 1.20 10.23 8.28
CA TYR A 32 1.34 11.68 8.25
C TYR A 32 0.15 12.32 7.50
N PRO A 33 -0.25 13.58 7.82
CA PRO A 33 -1.38 14.23 7.15
C PRO A 33 -1.26 14.25 5.63
N ASP A 34 -0.05 14.50 5.13
CA ASP A 34 0.32 14.41 3.73
C ASP A 34 1.44 13.37 3.59
N LEU A 35 1.09 12.18 3.10
CA LEU A 35 1.97 11.02 3.01
C LEU A 35 2.46 10.86 1.56
N PRO A 36 3.73 11.21 1.26
CA PRO A 36 4.35 10.90 -0.03
C PRO A 36 4.55 9.38 -0.21
N VAL A 37 4.37 8.95 -1.45
CA VAL A 37 4.68 7.59 -1.92
C VAL A 37 5.46 7.71 -3.23
N HIS A 38 6.71 7.30 -3.20
CA HIS A 38 7.59 7.30 -4.34
C HIS A 38 7.50 5.95 -5.06
N PHE A 39 7.20 5.97 -6.36
CA PHE A 39 7.19 4.78 -7.20
C PHE A 39 8.36 4.78 -8.18
N ASP A 40 9.16 3.72 -8.14
CA ASP A 40 10.17 3.43 -9.14
C ASP A 40 9.81 2.16 -9.90
N VAL A 41 9.67 2.29 -11.21
CA VAL A 41 9.36 1.17 -12.09
C VAL A 41 10.60 0.88 -12.93
N PHE A 42 11.06 -0.36 -12.92
CA PHE A 42 12.21 -0.82 -13.68
C PHE A 42 11.81 -1.93 -14.65
N ILE A 43 12.23 -1.82 -15.91
CA ILE A 43 12.12 -2.88 -16.91
C ILE A 43 13.54 -3.20 -17.37
N ASN A 44 13.98 -4.45 -17.16
CA ASN A 44 15.35 -4.89 -17.47
C ASN A 44 16.42 -3.96 -16.89
N ASN A 45 16.24 -3.54 -15.63
CA ASN A 45 17.08 -2.59 -14.88
C ASN A 45 17.13 -1.16 -15.44
N ILE A 46 16.29 -0.84 -16.43
CA ILE A 46 16.11 0.53 -16.92
C ILE A 46 14.91 1.14 -16.20
N GLN A 47 15.13 2.27 -15.53
CA GLN A 47 14.05 3.00 -14.87
C GLN A 47 13.12 3.60 -15.92
N VAL A 48 11.82 3.41 -15.70
CA VAL A 48 10.76 4.00 -16.50
C VAL A 48 10.59 5.44 -16.04
N THR A 49 10.93 6.38 -16.92
CA THR A 49 10.79 7.82 -16.72
C THR A 49 10.09 8.41 -17.94
N THR A 50 9.75 9.69 -17.89
CA THR A 50 9.15 10.37 -19.05
C THR A 50 10.09 10.38 -20.26
N THR A 51 11.41 10.33 -20.03
CA THR A 51 12.42 10.30 -21.08
C THR A 51 12.64 8.91 -21.69
N THR A 52 12.46 7.83 -20.91
CA THR A 52 12.68 6.46 -21.41
C THR A 52 11.45 5.84 -22.06
N TYR A 53 10.24 6.09 -21.52
CA TYR A 53 9.00 5.46 -21.99
C TYR A 53 7.84 6.45 -22.25
N GLY A 54 8.07 7.75 -22.05
CA GLY A 54 7.08 8.79 -22.31
C GLY A 54 6.09 9.02 -21.16
N ALA A 55 5.64 10.28 -21.00
CA ALA A 55 4.68 10.65 -19.96
C ALA A 55 3.32 9.94 -20.08
N GLY A 56 2.91 9.56 -21.30
CA GLY A 56 1.64 8.86 -21.54
C GLY A 56 1.60 7.47 -20.89
N PHE A 57 2.69 6.71 -20.97
CA PHE A 57 2.83 5.40 -20.32
C PHE A 57 2.70 5.53 -18.80
N LEU A 58 3.47 6.46 -18.21
CA LEU A 58 3.47 6.70 -16.76
C LEU A 58 2.11 7.18 -16.27
N THR A 59 1.41 8.00 -17.05
CA THR A 59 0.05 8.47 -16.70
C THR A 59 -0.94 7.32 -16.68
N GLN A 60 -0.92 6.44 -17.68
CA GLN A 60 -1.79 5.26 -17.70
C GLN A 60 -1.51 4.33 -16.52
N LEU A 61 -0.23 4.06 -16.25
CA LEU A 61 0.19 3.20 -15.15
C LEU A 61 -0.24 3.79 -13.79
N SER A 62 0.15 5.02 -13.51
CA SER A 62 -0.10 5.71 -12.22
C SER A 62 -1.59 5.93 -11.91
N SER A 63 -2.42 6.19 -12.92
CA SER A 63 -3.86 6.46 -12.75
C SER A 63 -4.61 5.34 -12.00
N ARG A 64 -4.14 4.09 -12.13
CA ARG A 64 -4.76 2.92 -11.50
C ARG A 64 -4.50 2.84 -10.00
N PHE A 65 -3.38 3.40 -9.55
CA PHE A 65 -3.01 3.41 -8.13
C PHE A 65 -3.86 4.40 -7.32
N VAL A 66 -4.33 5.48 -7.94
CA VAL A 66 -5.17 6.52 -7.29
C VAL A 66 -6.43 5.92 -6.67
N ALA A 67 -7.13 5.05 -7.43
CA ALA A 67 -8.39 4.47 -6.99
C ALA A 67 -8.24 3.57 -5.76
N PHE A 68 -7.11 2.87 -5.65
CA PHE A 68 -6.79 2.03 -4.50
C PHE A 68 -6.67 2.87 -3.21
N TRP A 69 -5.89 3.95 -3.24
CA TRP A 69 -5.70 4.82 -2.08
C TRP A 69 -6.96 5.60 -1.71
N GLY A 70 -7.78 5.96 -2.70
CA GLY A 70 -9.09 6.56 -2.49
C GLY A 70 -10.01 5.71 -1.61
N ARG A 71 -9.97 4.37 -1.75
CA ARG A 71 -10.72 3.46 -0.88
C ARG A 71 -10.29 3.59 0.57
N LEU A 72 -9.01 3.83 0.85
CA LEU A 72 -8.45 3.97 2.19
C LEU A 72 -8.67 5.36 2.82
N GLU A 73 -9.57 6.18 2.26
CA GLU A 73 -9.85 7.55 2.72
C GLU A 73 -8.62 8.47 2.61
N TYR A 74 -7.80 8.27 1.58
CA TYR A 74 -6.80 9.24 1.14
C TYR A 74 -7.33 10.03 -0.06
N ASP A 75 -6.98 11.30 -0.13
CA ASP A 75 -7.00 12.05 -1.38
C ASP A 75 -5.64 11.85 -2.07
N ALA A 76 -5.62 11.23 -3.24
CA ALA A 76 -4.37 10.84 -3.90
C ALA A 76 -4.15 11.71 -5.15
N THR A 77 -3.05 12.45 -5.18
CA THR A 77 -2.62 13.21 -6.35
C THR A 77 -1.38 12.60 -6.97
N VAL A 78 -1.41 12.39 -8.29
CA VAL A 78 -0.26 11.88 -9.05
C VAL A 78 0.61 13.04 -9.49
N HIS A 79 1.92 12.91 -9.32
CA HIS A 79 2.91 13.82 -9.86
C HIS A 79 3.88 13.04 -10.76
N ILE A 80 4.02 13.52 -12.00
CA ILE A 80 4.96 13.00 -12.99
C ILE A 80 5.77 14.20 -13.44
N ALA A 81 7.08 14.16 -13.25
CA ALA A 81 7.97 15.27 -13.61
C ALA A 81 9.19 14.75 -14.37
N ASP A 82 9.62 15.49 -15.39
CA ASP A 82 10.73 15.10 -16.26
C ASP A 82 12.08 15.06 -15.55
N ASN A 83 12.21 15.80 -14.46
CA ASN A 83 13.40 15.88 -13.62
C ASN A 83 13.27 15.08 -12.31
N SER A 84 12.22 14.25 -12.16
CA SER A 84 12.08 13.41 -10.97
C SER A 84 13.11 12.27 -10.99
N THR A 85 13.63 11.93 -9.81
CA THR A 85 14.39 10.70 -9.59
C THR A 85 13.49 9.46 -9.54
N HIS A 86 12.17 9.66 -9.53
CA HIS A 86 11.17 8.61 -9.48
C HIS A 86 10.40 8.46 -10.79
N SER A 87 9.83 7.28 -11.01
CA SER A 87 8.94 7.07 -12.16
C SER A 87 7.69 7.93 -12.03
N PHE A 88 7.10 7.96 -10.84
CA PHE A 88 6.04 8.90 -10.48
C PHE A 88 5.91 8.95 -8.95
N ASP A 89 5.28 10.01 -8.46
CA ASP A 89 5.02 10.21 -7.04
C ASP A 89 3.50 10.28 -6.80
N LEU A 90 3.04 9.69 -5.71
CA LEU A 90 1.70 9.92 -5.19
C LEU A 90 1.80 10.71 -3.89
N ASN A 91 1.07 11.83 -3.80
CA ASN A 91 0.87 12.50 -2.52
C ASN A 91 -0.51 12.11 -1.97
N LEU A 92 -0.52 11.55 -0.77
CA LEU A 92 -1.73 11.02 -0.13
C LEU A 92 -2.14 11.89 1.05
N LYS A 93 -3.20 12.67 0.89
CA LYS A 93 -3.77 13.46 1.98
C LYS A 93 -4.73 12.61 2.82
N CYS A 94 -4.37 12.39 4.09
CA CYS A 94 -5.15 11.56 5.00
C CYS A 94 -6.43 12.28 5.48
N LYS A 95 -7.61 11.68 5.25
CA LYS A 95 -8.89 12.26 5.71
C LYS A 95 -9.31 11.82 7.12
N VAL A 96 -8.61 10.84 7.70
CA VAL A 96 -8.98 10.22 8.98
C VAL A 96 -8.20 10.79 10.15
N PHE A 97 -6.88 10.94 10.01
CA PHE A 97 -5.95 11.28 11.11
C PHE A 97 -5.38 12.70 11.03
N SER A 98 -5.72 13.47 9.98
CA SER A 98 -5.10 14.77 9.65
C SER A 98 -5.11 15.83 10.75
N ASN A 99 -5.97 15.68 11.77
CA ASN A 99 -6.10 16.64 12.86
C ASN A 99 -5.74 16.06 14.24
N TYR A 100 -5.20 14.84 14.32
CA TYR A 100 -5.35 14.03 15.54
C TYR A 100 -4.13 13.25 16.02
N ALA A 101 -3.21 12.86 15.15
CA ALA A 101 -2.05 12.08 15.56
C ALA A 101 -0.89 13.03 15.89
N THR A 102 -0.26 12.84 17.05
CA THR A 102 0.85 13.69 17.52
C THR A 102 2.21 13.02 17.44
N SER A 103 2.26 11.71 17.19
CA SER A 103 3.52 10.94 17.17
C SER A 103 3.38 9.62 16.40
N ASN A 104 4.52 8.97 16.15
CA ASN A 104 4.62 7.65 15.50
C ASN A 104 4.00 7.64 14.09
N HIS A 105 4.38 8.61 13.27
CA HIS A 105 3.87 8.70 11.91
C HIS A 105 4.68 7.85 10.94
N LEU A 106 3.98 7.27 9.97
CA LEU A 106 4.57 6.89 8.68
C LEU A 106 4.63 8.16 7.83
N CYS A 107 5.84 8.55 7.45
CA CYS A 107 6.14 9.82 6.80
C CYS A 107 6.43 9.66 5.32
N ASN A 108 6.98 8.51 4.91
CA ASN A 108 7.26 8.24 3.50
C ASN A 108 7.17 6.74 3.20
N MET A 109 6.90 6.43 1.94
CA MET A 109 6.92 5.09 1.38
C MET A 109 7.65 5.07 0.06
N HIS A 110 8.54 4.11 -0.11
CA HIS A 110 9.20 3.89 -1.38
C HIS A 110 8.84 2.50 -1.91
N LEU A 111 8.32 2.46 -3.14
CA LEU A 111 7.87 1.24 -3.81
C LEU A 111 8.62 1.07 -5.12
N THR A 112 9.37 -0.02 -5.24
CA THR A 112 10.10 -0.35 -6.46
C THR A 112 9.47 -1.56 -7.13
N LEU A 113 8.83 -1.35 -8.28
CA LEU A 113 8.32 -2.39 -9.15
C LEU A 113 9.36 -2.72 -10.22
N SER A 114 9.72 -3.99 -10.37
CA SER A 114 10.73 -4.41 -11.34
C SER A 114 10.23 -5.58 -12.18
N VAL A 115 10.52 -5.53 -13.48
CA VAL A 115 10.32 -6.63 -14.44
C VAL A 115 11.65 -7.00 -15.06
N LEU A 116 11.98 -8.28 -15.06
CA LEU A 116 13.03 -8.85 -15.88
C LEU A 116 12.37 -9.76 -16.91
N THR A 117 12.56 -9.45 -18.19
CA THR A 117 11.96 -10.18 -19.30
C THR A 117 12.94 -10.34 -20.46
N HIS A 118 12.78 -11.42 -21.21
CA HIS A 118 13.43 -11.61 -22.50
C HIS A 118 12.57 -11.17 -23.69
N SER A 119 11.34 -10.71 -23.44
CA SER A 119 10.46 -10.20 -24.49
C SER A 119 10.96 -8.87 -25.04
N GLU A 120 11.00 -8.73 -26.37
CA GLU A 120 11.34 -7.49 -27.05
C GLU A 120 10.25 -6.43 -26.90
N TYR A 121 8.99 -6.87 -26.80
CA TYR A 121 7.83 -6.01 -26.60
C TYR A 121 7.05 -6.44 -25.36
N LEU A 122 6.75 -5.46 -24.51
CA LEU A 122 5.91 -5.64 -23.33
C LEU A 122 4.64 -4.80 -23.48
N SER A 123 3.48 -5.44 -23.36
CA SER A 123 2.22 -4.71 -23.25
C SER A 123 1.99 -4.26 -21.80
N ILE A 124 1.43 -3.06 -21.62
CA ILE A 124 0.91 -2.61 -20.32
C ILE A 124 -0.12 -3.62 -19.80
N ASP A 125 -0.95 -4.17 -20.68
CA ASP A 125 -2.00 -5.14 -20.31
C ASP A 125 -1.42 -6.46 -19.77
N ASP A 126 -0.17 -6.78 -20.11
CA ASP A 126 0.53 -7.97 -19.60
C ASP A 126 1.22 -7.70 -18.26
N ILE A 127 1.84 -6.53 -18.11
CA ILE A 127 2.54 -6.10 -16.89
C ILE A 127 1.55 -5.82 -15.76
N TYR A 128 0.44 -5.14 -16.09
CA TYR A 128 -0.48 -4.58 -15.12
C TYR A 128 -1.06 -5.63 -14.15
N PRO A 129 -1.59 -6.80 -14.59
CA PRO A 129 -2.12 -7.81 -13.68
C PRO A 129 -1.07 -8.36 -12.69
N LYS A 130 0.22 -8.29 -13.05
CA LYS A 130 1.34 -8.86 -12.27
C LYS A 130 1.77 -7.87 -11.21
N PHE A 131 1.84 -6.59 -11.57
CA PHE A 131 2.00 -5.51 -10.61
C PHE A 131 0.82 -5.43 -9.65
N ASP A 132 -0.43 -5.52 -10.14
CA ASP A 132 -1.62 -5.54 -9.29
C ASP A 132 -1.57 -6.69 -8.28
N TYR A 133 -1.20 -7.90 -8.72
CA TYR A 133 -1.04 -9.03 -7.81
C TYR A 133 0.00 -8.77 -6.70
N LEU A 134 1.16 -8.22 -7.07
CA LEU A 134 2.22 -7.88 -6.11
C LEU A 134 1.77 -6.78 -5.13
N LEU A 135 1.08 -5.76 -5.63
CA LEU A 135 0.57 -4.64 -4.82
C LEU A 135 -0.54 -5.08 -3.87
N VAL A 136 -1.47 -5.92 -4.32
CA VAL A 136 -2.51 -6.51 -3.45
C VAL A 136 -1.85 -7.36 -2.37
N SER A 137 -0.84 -8.15 -2.72
CA SER A 137 -0.08 -8.95 -1.74
C SER A 137 0.64 -8.06 -0.73
N TRP A 138 1.27 -6.99 -1.19
CA TRP A 138 1.91 -5.99 -0.35
C TRP A 138 0.92 -5.26 0.55
N TYR A 139 -0.23 -4.85 0.03
CA TYR A 139 -1.29 -4.20 0.78
C TYR A 139 -1.78 -5.07 1.93
N LEU A 140 -2.09 -6.35 1.65
CA LEU A 140 -2.55 -7.29 2.67
C LEU A 140 -1.47 -7.49 3.76
N ASN A 141 -0.20 -7.56 3.37
CA ASN A 141 0.90 -7.61 4.32
C ASN A 141 1.02 -6.30 5.13
N ALA A 142 0.93 -5.14 4.48
CA ALA A 142 1.03 -3.83 5.11
C ALA A 142 -0.13 -3.55 6.06
N GLU A 143 -1.35 -4.02 5.75
CA GLU A 143 -2.52 -3.95 6.62
C GLU A 143 -2.31 -4.68 7.95
N VAL A 144 -1.60 -5.80 7.95
CA VAL A 144 -1.26 -6.53 9.19
C VAL A 144 -0.29 -5.74 10.06
N HIS A 145 0.71 -5.12 9.45
CA HIS A 145 1.78 -4.43 10.17
C HIS A 145 1.38 -3.02 10.61
N PHE A 146 0.60 -2.31 9.80
CA PHE A 146 0.19 -0.92 10.01
C PHE A 146 -1.33 -0.75 9.75
N PRO A 147 -2.19 -1.34 10.59
CA PRO A 147 -3.64 -1.35 10.37
C PRO A 147 -4.26 0.05 10.34
N LEU A 148 -3.69 1.03 11.04
CA LEU A 148 -4.18 2.41 11.01
C LEU A 148 -3.83 3.14 9.71
N VAL A 149 -2.82 2.67 8.97
CA VAL A 149 -2.43 3.24 7.67
C VAL A 149 -3.17 2.55 6.53
N PHE A 150 -3.20 1.21 6.54
CA PHE A 150 -3.67 0.44 5.38
C PHE A 150 -5.00 -0.30 5.60
N SER A 151 -5.57 -0.39 6.81
CA SER A 151 -6.84 -1.09 6.94
C SER A 151 -8.03 -0.23 6.55
N TYR A 152 -8.72 -0.57 5.46
CA TYR A 152 -9.98 0.09 5.09
C TYR A 152 -11.00 0.06 6.23
N VAL A 153 -11.26 -1.14 6.77
CA VAL A 153 -12.23 -1.35 7.85
C VAL A 153 -11.71 -0.70 9.13
N GLY A 154 -10.43 -0.90 9.46
CA GLY A 154 -9.84 -0.36 10.68
C GLY A 154 -9.87 1.17 10.72
N ARG A 155 -9.56 1.84 9.62
CA ARG A 155 -9.60 3.31 9.51
C ARG A 155 -11.02 3.85 9.64
N ASN A 156 -12.00 3.22 9.01
CA ASN A 156 -13.41 3.60 9.18
C ASN A 156 -13.89 3.39 10.61
N PHE A 157 -13.48 2.31 11.26
CA PHE A 157 -13.75 2.08 12.67
C PHE A 157 -13.14 3.18 13.55
N VAL A 158 -11.88 3.55 13.33
CA VAL A 158 -11.26 4.67 14.06
C VAL A 158 -11.99 5.98 13.83
N LYS A 159 -12.30 6.32 12.57
CA LYS A 159 -13.04 7.55 12.20
C LYS A 159 -14.35 7.68 12.99
N LEU A 160 -15.12 6.58 13.06
CA LEU A 160 -16.39 6.55 13.78
C LEU A 160 -16.21 6.69 15.30
N ASN A 161 -15.28 5.92 15.88
CA ASN A 161 -15.07 5.92 17.33
C ASN A 161 -14.42 7.21 17.83
N ALA A 162 -13.48 7.78 17.08
CA ALA A 162 -12.87 9.08 17.36
C ALA A 162 -13.93 10.19 17.41
N PHE A 163 -14.87 10.19 16.46
CA PHE A 163 -15.99 11.13 16.45
C PHE A 163 -16.85 11.03 17.71
N TRP A 164 -17.30 9.82 18.06
CA TRP A 164 -18.13 9.61 19.25
C TRP A 164 -17.41 9.93 20.55
N TYR A 165 -16.13 9.57 20.66
CA TYR A 165 -15.31 9.91 21.81
C TYR A 165 -15.25 11.44 22.02
N ARG A 166 -14.96 12.20 20.97
CA ARG A 166 -14.91 13.67 21.05
C ARG A 166 -16.25 14.26 21.46
N ARG A 167 -17.34 13.76 20.87
CA ARG A 167 -18.69 14.21 21.19
C ARG A 167 -19.03 13.98 22.67
N ILE A 168 -18.86 12.74 23.15
CA ILE A 168 -19.16 12.38 24.54
C ILE A 168 -18.27 13.17 25.52
N ARG A 169 -16.98 13.32 25.21
CA ARG A 169 -16.05 14.09 26.04
C ARG A 169 -16.44 15.55 26.11
N ARG A 170 -16.81 16.17 24.97
CA ARG A 170 -17.30 17.55 24.93
C ARG A 170 -18.56 17.72 25.77
N ASP A 171 -19.51 16.80 25.63
CA ASP A 171 -20.78 16.84 26.35
C ASP A 171 -20.58 16.65 27.87
N ALA A 172 -19.64 15.79 28.29
CA ALA A 172 -19.40 15.47 29.70
C ALA A 172 -18.41 16.41 30.41
N LEU A 173 -17.35 16.85 29.73
CA LEU A 173 -16.22 17.59 30.33
C LEU A 173 -16.12 19.04 29.84
N GLY A 174 -17.00 19.49 28.93
CA GLY A 174 -17.01 20.85 28.39
C GLY A 174 -15.74 21.26 27.63
N SER A 175 -14.84 20.32 27.33
CA SER A 175 -13.54 20.57 26.69
C SER A 175 -13.24 19.51 25.62
N ASP A 176 -12.50 19.92 24.59
CA ASP A 176 -12.15 19.11 23.41
C ASP A 176 -10.64 18.77 23.39
N SER A 177 -10.07 18.39 24.54
CA SER A 177 -8.73 17.81 24.54
C SER A 177 -8.80 16.40 23.95
N PHE A 178 -8.42 16.24 22.69
CA PHE A 178 -8.45 14.94 22.01
C PHE A 178 -7.12 14.22 22.23
N GLU A 179 -7.13 13.18 23.07
CA GLU A 179 -5.96 12.34 23.35
C GLU A 179 -6.09 11.03 22.56
N LEU A 180 -6.00 11.12 21.23
CA LEU A 180 -6.17 9.96 20.34
C LEU A 180 -5.21 8.82 20.71
N ASP A 181 -3.97 9.17 21.08
CA ASP A 181 -2.90 8.23 21.40
C ASP A 181 -3.28 7.25 22.53
N ARG A 182 -4.18 7.65 23.45
CA ARG A 182 -4.70 6.76 24.51
C ARG A 182 -5.72 5.74 23.99
N LEU A 183 -6.40 6.06 22.91
CA LEU A 183 -7.42 5.20 22.29
C LEU A 183 -6.83 4.25 21.26
N LEU A 184 -5.75 4.64 20.58
CA LEU A 184 -5.13 3.86 19.50
C LEU A 184 -4.85 2.40 19.90
N PRO A 185 -4.29 2.07 21.09
CA PRO A 185 -4.04 0.69 21.47
C PRO A 185 -5.31 -0.17 21.52
N SER A 186 -6.38 0.36 22.12
CA SER A 186 -7.68 -0.34 22.21
C SER A 186 -8.32 -0.51 20.84
N LEU A 187 -8.24 0.51 19.99
CA LEU A 187 -8.74 0.45 18.62
C LEU A 187 -7.97 -0.57 17.80
N VAL A 188 -6.64 -0.55 17.84
CA VAL A 188 -5.78 -1.51 17.12
C VAL A 188 -5.99 -2.93 17.62
N ALA A 189 -6.12 -3.14 18.93
CA ALA A 189 -6.44 -4.46 19.48
C ALA A 189 -7.77 -5.00 18.92
N ARG A 190 -8.80 -4.14 18.83
CA ARG A 190 -10.09 -4.53 18.26
C ARG A 190 -10.01 -4.78 16.75
N ILE A 191 -9.34 -3.91 16.01
CA ILE A 191 -9.11 -4.08 14.57
C ILE A 191 -8.39 -5.40 14.31
N THR A 192 -7.34 -5.70 15.08
CA THR A 192 -6.56 -6.95 14.95
C THR A 192 -7.40 -8.18 15.29
N ALA A 193 -8.28 -8.11 16.29
CA ALA A 193 -9.20 -9.20 16.61
C ALA A 193 -10.24 -9.45 15.50
N ASP A 194 -10.74 -8.37 14.88
CA ASP A 194 -11.82 -8.36 13.89
C ASP A 194 -11.32 -8.34 12.42
N LEU A 195 -10.01 -8.30 12.17
CA LEU A 195 -9.41 -8.43 10.83
C LEU A 195 -9.65 -9.85 10.29
N VAL A 196 -10.84 -10.07 9.73
CA VAL A 196 -11.34 -11.36 9.23
C VAL A 196 -10.61 -11.80 7.96
N VAL A 197 -10.14 -10.85 7.12
CA VAL A 197 -9.51 -11.16 5.82
C VAL A 197 -8.19 -11.93 6.01
N CYS A 198 -7.37 -11.57 7.00
CA CYS A 198 -6.14 -12.30 7.29
C CYS A 198 -6.38 -13.65 7.97
N LYS A 199 -7.40 -13.80 8.82
CA LYS A 199 -7.76 -15.12 9.37
C LYS A 199 -8.15 -16.12 8.28
N LEU A 200 -8.87 -15.67 7.24
CA LEU A 200 -9.25 -16.49 6.10
C LEU A 200 -8.06 -16.83 5.18
N LEU A 201 -7.08 -15.94 5.05
CA LEU A 201 -5.84 -16.16 4.26
C LEU A 201 -4.75 -16.95 5.00
N GLN A 202 -4.74 -16.88 6.34
CA GLN A 202 -3.85 -17.65 7.22
C GLN A 202 -4.33 -19.10 7.41
N HIS A 203 -5.63 -19.36 7.25
CA HIS A 203 -6.08 -20.71 6.97
C HIS A 203 -5.46 -21.14 5.64
N THR A 204 -4.75 -22.26 5.66
CA THR A 204 -4.00 -22.91 4.58
C THR A 204 -4.86 -23.33 3.37
N GLY A 205 -5.97 -22.64 3.09
CA GLY A 205 -6.71 -22.76 1.86
C GLY A 205 -5.95 -22.05 0.76
N LYS A 206 -5.54 -22.80 -0.27
CA LYS A 206 -5.06 -22.22 -1.53
C LYS A 206 -6.09 -21.17 -1.96
N LEU A 207 -5.68 -19.90 -2.06
CA LEU A 207 -6.46 -18.91 -2.79
C LEU A 207 -6.64 -19.45 -4.20
N LEU A 208 -7.84 -19.94 -4.49
CA LEU A 208 -8.24 -20.22 -5.85
C LEU A 208 -8.28 -18.88 -6.59
N PRO A 209 -7.77 -18.81 -7.83
CA PRO A 209 -7.91 -17.62 -8.63
C PRO A 209 -9.39 -17.24 -8.69
N PHE A 210 -9.69 -15.95 -8.49
CA PHE A 210 -11.03 -15.42 -8.67
C PHE A 210 -11.49 -15.76 -10.10
N PHE A 211 -12.56 -16.54 -10.20
CA PHE A 211 -13.18 -16.94 -11.46
C PHE A 211 -13.99 -15.78 -12.02
N ASP A 212 -13.52 -15.21 -13.14
CA ASP A 212 -14.29 -14.87 -14.34
C ASP A 212 -13.38 -14.33 -15.47
N ASP A 213 -12.18 -14.90 -15.60
CA ASP A 213 -11.37 -14.70 -16.82
C ASP A 213 -11.73 -15.83 -17.81
N PRO A 214 -11.98 -15.54 -19.11
CA PRO A 214 -12.12 -16.57 -20.13
C PRO A 214 -10.86 -17.47 -20.12
N PRO A 215 -10.90 -18.69 -20.69
CA PRO A 215 -9.81 -19.67 -20.57
C PRO A 215 -8.55 -19.16 -21.28
N ARG A 216 -7.83 -18.25 -20.66
CA ARG A 216 -6.50 -17.81 -21.04
C ARG A 216 -5.58 -18.89 -20.54
N LYS A 217 -4.91 -19.53 -21.51
CA LYS A 217 -3.83 -20.51 -21.36
C LYS A 217 -3.24 -20.47 -19.96
N SER A 218 -3.29 -21.58 -19.23
CA SER A 218 -2.72 -21.71 -17.89
C SER A 218 -1.26 -21.24 -17.85
N HIS A 219 -1.01 -20.00 -17.46
CA HIS A 219 0.34 -19.54 -17.13
C HIS A 219 0.63 -20.03 -15.71
N ASN A 220 1.76 -20.70 -15.52
CA ASN A 220 2.15 -21.23 -14.21
C ASN A 220 2.59 -20.08 -13.30
N ILE A 221 1.64 -19.43 -12.61
CA ILE A 221 1.95 -18.41 -11.60
C ILE A 221 2.50 -19.12 -10.36
N VAL A 222 3.80 -19.00 -10.12
CA VAL A 222 4.41 -19.41 -8.85
C VAL A 222 4.12 -18.32 -7.82
N LYS A 223 3.46 -18.70 -6.71
CA LYS A 223 2.95 -17.81 -5.64
C LYS A 223 3.97 -16.75 -5.18
N ALA A 224 3.48 -15.59 -4.74
CA ALA A 224 4.31 -14.59 -4.07
C ALA A 224 4.79 -15.12 -2.71
N PHE A 225 6.09 -15.04 -2.46
CA PHE A 225 6.70 -15.32 -1.16
C PHE A 225 7.37 -14.05 -0.63
N PRO A 226 7.25 -13.73 0.68
CA PRO A 226 8.10 -12.72 1.30
C PRO A 226 9.54 -13.22 1.27
N VAL A 227 10.41 -12.55 0.51
CA VAL A 227 11.83 -12.90 0.43
C VAL A 227 12.59 -12.08 1.47
N ARG A 228 13.22 -12.77 2.43
CA ARG A 228 14.21 -12.18 3.33
C ARG A 228 15.58 -12.71 2.91
N LEU A 229 16.45 -11.83 2.42
CA LEU A 229 17.86 -12.18 2.22
C LEU A 229 18.48 -12.37 3.61
N LEU A 230 19.19 -13.48 3.80
CA LEU A 230 20.00 -13.72 4.98
C LEU A 230 21.35 -13.03 4.73
N ASP A 231 21.70 -12.05 5.55
CA ASP A 231 23.05 -11.48 5.57
C ASP A 231 24.01 -12.57 6.08
N TYR A 232 25.04 -12.90 5.27
CA TYR A 232 26.14 -13.79 5.63
C TYR A 232 27.36 -12.97 6.04
#